data_AF-A0A946F6P7-F1
#
_entry.id   AF-A0A946F6P7-F1
#
_cell.length_a   1.000
_cell.length_b   1.000
_cell.length_c   1.000
_cell.angle_alpha   90.00
_cell.angle_beta   90.00
_cell.angle_gamma   90.00
#
_symmetry.space_group_name_H-M   'P 1'
#
loop_
_entity.id
_entity.type
_entity.pdbx_description
1 polymer ?
#
loop_
_entity_poly.entity_id
_entity_poly.type
_entity_poly.pdbx_seq_one_letter_code
_entity_poly.pdbx_strand_id
1 'polypeptide(L)'
;MKKLFTLLLFGLFVNTAISQTNTFTVYYFDVKSGMESSLADVFDSFYEGVEFKSGGVYLERMQRGDVSGTHRVVTFGELGKFGVADGQKTSQDWEQFRTNRIKFIEEGGPSYSGRITLSNGVDPFSKGYFQLYEAKVYEPEKLIAAHSKAMEEVWDYEGNAMLFGTYDVGTPGGATHFAAFGADNLESLMLWKVYIEQNNSKGQAEYFKNRGKVEELTNYSLRILKQYGGF
;
A
#
# COMPACT_ATOMS: atom_id res chain seq x y z
N MET A 1 5.51 12.11 45.54
CA MET A 1 5.44 10.73 44.99
C MET A 1 4.31 10.53 43.98
N LYS A 2 3.06 10.93 44.27
CA LYS A 2 1.95 10.83 43.27
C LYS A 2 2.24 11.55 41.93
N LYS A 3 2.90 12.71 41.94
CA LYS A 3 3.23 13.47 40.72
C LYS A 3 4.39 12.89 39.88
N LEU A 4 5.27 12.08 40.48
CA LEU A 4 6.36 11.40 39.75
C LEU A 4 5.84 10.13 39.03
N PHE A 5 4.89 9.43 39.66
CA PHE A 5 4.26 8.24 39.06
C PHE A 5 3.43 8.60 37.81
N THR A 6 2.74 9.74 37.80
CA THR A 6 1.97 10.19 36.63
C THR A 6 2.87 10.52 35.42
N LEU A 7 4.07 11.07 35.65
CA LEU A 7 5.03 11.37 34.58
C LEU A 7 5.64 10.10 33.97
N LEU A 8 5.91 9.09 34.81
CA LEU A 8 6.45 7.80 34.38
C LEU A 8 5.44 6.99 33.55
N LEU A 9 4.15 7.01 33.92
CA LEU A 9 3.09 6.39 33.14
C LEU A 9 2.86 7.12 31.80
N PHE A 10 2.88 8.45 31.76
CA PHE A 10 2.72 9.20 30.51
C PHE A 10 3.85 8.91 29.50
N GLY A 11 5.10 8.77 29.94
CA GLY A 11 6.23 8.45 29.06
C GLY A 11 6.19 7.03 28.45
N LEU A 12 5.53 6.08 29.13
CA LEU A 12 5.34 4.71 28.63
C LEU A 12 4.22 4.62 27.58
N PHE A 13 3.17 5.44 27.67
CA PHE A 13 2.06 5.42 26.71
C PHE A 13 2.38 6.10 25.36
N VAL A 14 3.27 7.09 25.33
CA VAL A 14 3.61 7.79 24.07
C VAL A 14 4.39 6.87 23.13
N ASN A 15 5.23 5.97 23.65
CA ASN A 15 6.01 5.04 22.83
C ASN A 15 5.17 3.88 22.26
N THR A 16 4.11 3.44 22.96
CA THR A 16 3.22 2.38 22.46
C THR A 16 2.29 2.86 21.36
N ALA A 17 1.89 4.14 21.36
CA ALA A 17 0.95 4.68 20.37
C ALA A 17 1.56 4.85 18.97
N ILE A 18 2.88 5.12 18.87
CA ILE A 18 3.58 5.22 17.58
C ILE A 18 3.76 3.82 16.95
N SER A 19 3.87 2.77 17.77
CA SER A 19 4.12 1.37 17.38
C SER A 19 2.95 0.65 16.71
N GLN A 20 1.90 1.35 16.25
CA GLN A 20 0.75 0.74 15.55
C GLN A 20 0.40 1.41 14.22
N THR A 21 1.16 2.43 13.82
CA THR A 21 0.89 3.13 12.56
C THR A 21 1.61 2.42 11.42
N ASN A 22 0.87 1.77 10.53
CA ASN A 22 1.44 1.19 9.31
C ASN A 22 1.76 2.29 8.29
N THR A 23 2.95 2.22 7.73
CA THR A 23 3.47 3.16 6.75
C THR A 23 3.96 2.45 5.51
N PHE A 24 4.08 3.20 4.42
CA PHE A 24 4.68 2.71 3.19
C PHE A 24 5.55 3.78 2.54
N THR A 25 6.49 3.31 1.74
CA THR A 25 7.22 4.08 0.74
C THR A 25 7.08 3.35 -0.58
N VAL A 26 6.75 4.07 -1.63
CA VAL A 26 6.67 3.56 -3.00
C VAL A 26 7.68 4.28 -3.88
N TYR A 27 8.36 3.54 -4.74
CA TYR A 27 9.27 4.07 -5.76
C TYR A 27 8.89 3.51 -7.13
N TYR A 28 8.57 4.40 -8.06
CA TYR A 28 8.24 4.07 -9.44
C TYR A 28 9.51 4.01 -10.29
N PHE A 29 9.50 3.16 -11.32
CA PHE A 29 10.59 3.06 -12.28
C PHE A 29 10.15 2.30 -13.53
N ASP A 30 10.94 2.48 -14.60
CA ASP A 30 10.79 1.74 -15.83
C ASP A 30 11.78 0.58 -15.93
N VAL A 31 11.26 -0.60 -16.20
CA VAL A 31 12.06 -1.80 -16.44
C VAL A 31 12.32 -1.92 -17.93
N LYS A 32 13.57 -2.25 -18.27
CA LYS A 32 13.97 -2.55 -19.64
C LYS A 32 13.07 -3.63 -20.25
N SER A 33 12.69 -3.45 -21.51
CA SER A 33 11.82 -4.38 -22.21
C SER A 33 12.36 -5.82 -22.13
N GLY A 34 11.52 -6.76 -21.70
CA GLY A 34 11.88 -8.17 -21.53
C GLY A 34 12.66 -8.51 -20.25
N MET A 35 12.99 -7.54 -19.38
CA MET A 35 13.86 -7.76 -18.22
C MET A 35 13.12 -7.90 -16.87
N GLU A 36 11.78 -7.97 -16.87
CA GLU A 36 10.98 -8.11 -15.64
C GLU A 36 11.38 -9.34 -14.83
N SER A 37 11.50 -10.51 -15.48
CA SER A 37 11.89 -11.74 -14.78
C SER A 37 13.28 -11.62 -14.16
N SER A 38 14.25 -11.07 -14.89
CA SER A 38 15.61 -10.87 -14.36
C SER A 38 15.64 -9.88 -13.21
N LEU A 39 14.80 -8.85 -13.23
CA LEU A 39 14.65 -7.96 -12.09
C LEU A 39 14.06 -8.71 -10.89
N ALA A 40 13.03 -9.52 -11.10
CA ALA A 40 12.41 -10.30 -10.04
C ALA A 40 13.41 -11.28 -9.40
N ASP A 41 14.28 -11.90 -10.20
CA ASP A 41 15.35 -12.80 -9.70
C ASP A 41 16.35 -12.06 -8.79
N VAL A 42 16.64 -10.78 -9.05
CA VAL A 42 17.47 -9.95 -8.16
C VAL A 42 16.79 -9.72 -6.81
N PHE A 43 15.47 -9.53 -6.81
CA PHE A 43 14.70 -9.38 -5.57
C PHE A 43 14.65 -10.70 -4.80
N ASP A 44 14.39 -11.83 -5.47
CA ASP A 44 14.40 -13.16 -4.83
C ASP A 44 15.76 -13.43 -4.18
N SER A 45 16.84 -13.27 -4.94
CA SER A 45 18.21 -13.46 -4.44
C SER A 45 18.54 -12.59 -3.22
N PHE A 46 17.91 -11.43 -3.11
CA PHE A 46 18.17 -10.50 -2.01
C PHE A 46 17.27 -10.75 -0.80
N TYR A 47 15.97 -10.99 -0.99
CA TYR A 47 14.99 -11.00 0.10
C TYR A 47 14.47 -12.40 0.48
N GLU A 48 14.73 -13.44 -0.30
CA GLU A 48 14.30 -14.80 0.06
C GLU A 48 14.94 -15.25 1.38
N GLY A 49 14.11 -15.77 2.30
CA GLY A 49 14.53 -16.19 3.63
C GLY A 49 14.91 -15.04 4.58
N VAL A 50 14.76 -13.78 4.17
CA VAL A 50 15.10 -12.62 5.01
C VAL A 50 13.97 -12.32 5.99
N GLU A 51 14.34 -12.19 7.26
CA GLU A 51 13.43 -11.75 8.31
C GLU A 51 13.26 -10.22 8.28
N PHE A 52 12.03 -9.75 8.48
CA PHE A 52 11.68 -8.33 8.57
C PHE A 52 11.37 -7.94 10.01
N LYS A 53 11.69 -6.69 10.39
CA LYS A 53 11.29 -6.13 11.70
C LYS A 53 9.78 -5.95 11.78
N SER A 54 9.18 -5.46 10.69
CA SER A 54 7.74 -5.33 10.46
C SER A 54 7.50 -5.12 8.97
N GLY A 55 6.36 -5.59 8.49
CA GLY A 55 5.93 -5.39 7.11
C GLY A 55 6.77 -6.18 6.10
N GLY A 56 7.03 -5.57 4.95
CA GLY A 56 7.62 -6.26 3.83
C GLY A 56 7.89 -5.39 2.61
N VAL A 57 8.06 -6.06 1.47
CA VAL A 57 8.34 -5.47 0.17
C VAL A 57 7.46 -6.13 -0.89
N TYR A 58 6.82 -5.31 -1.71
CA TYR A 58 6.18 -5.74 -2.96
C TYR A 58 6.96 -5.22 -4.16
N LEU A 59 7.19 -6.09 -5.14
CA LEU A 59 7.53 -5.70 -6.50
C LEU A 59 6.26 -5.79 -7.34
N GLU A 60 5.86 -4.68 -7.95
CA GLU A 60 4.56 -4.55 -8.61
C GLU A 60 4.72 -4.09 -10.07
N ARG A 61 3.90 -4.65 -10.96
CA ARG A 61 3.82 -4.29 -12.38
C ARG A 61 2.55 -3.50 -12.66
N MET A 62 2.67 -2.33 -13.27
CA MET A 62 1.53 -1.53 -13.71
C MET A 62 0.82 -2.22 -14.88
N GLN A 63 -0.51 -2.09 -14.95
CA GLN A 63 -1.30 -2.80 -15.96
C GLN A 63 -2.24 -1.90 -16.78
N ARG A 64 -3.27 -1.31 -16.17
CA ARG A 64 -4.24 -0.44 -16.86
C ARG A 64 -4.35 0.88 -16.13
N GLY A 65 -4.72 1.94 -16.81
CA GLY A 65 -4.95 3.26 -16.22
C GLY A 65 -3.95 4.29 -16.73
N ASP A 66 -3.95 5.43 -16.06
CA ASP A 66 -3.29 6.67 -16.46
C ASP A 66 -2.05 7.01 -15.64
N VAL A 67 -1.41 6.00 -15.03
CA VAL A 67 -0.15 6.16 -14.30
C VAL A 67 1.05 5.94 -15.22
N SER A 68 2.08 6.77 -15.05
CA SER A 68 3.37 6.57 -15.73
C SER A 68 4.24 5.55 -14.99
N GLY A 69 5.18 4.96 -15.72
CA GLY A 69 6.04 3.91 -15.21
C GLY A 69 5.47 2.50 -15.45
N THR A 70 6.36 1.54 -15.68
CA THR A 70 5.99 0.14 -15.89
C THR A 70 5.91 -0.64 -14.59
N HIS A 71 6.68 -0.24 -13.58
CA HIS A 71 6.81 -0.96 -12.31
C HIS A 71 6.94 0.00 -11.13
N ARG A 72 6.70 -0.56 -9.94
CA ARG A 72 7.06 0.10 -8.68
C ARG A 72 7.47 -0.92 -7.64
N VAL A 73 8.20 -0.44 -6.64
CA VAL A 73 8.49 -1.20 -5.42
C VAL A 73 7.80 -0.49 -4.26
N VAL A 74 7.09 -1.26 -3.44
CA VAL A 74 6.45 -0.77 -2.21
C VAL A 74 7.15 -1.41 -1.03
N THR A 75 7.73 -0.63 -0.14
CA THR A 75 8.22 -1.08 1.16
C THR A 75 7.25 -0.60 2.22
N PHE A 76 6.78 -1.47 3.11
CA PHE A 76 5.77 -1.13 4.11
C PHE A 76 6.08 -1.77 5.46
N GLY A 77 5.46 -1.26 6.52
CA GLY A 77 5.58 -1.79 7.88
C GLY A 77 5.22 -0.76 8.96
N GLU A 78 5.28 -1.19 10.21
CA GLU A 78 5.08 -0.33 11.39
C GLU A 78 6.08 0.83 11.40
N LEU A 79 5.59 2.04 11.66
CA LEU A 79 6.40 3.24 11.80
C LEU A 79 7.46 3.05 12.88
N GLY A 80 8.74 3.24 12.52
CA GLY A 80 9.88 3.04 13.42
C GLY A 80 10.38 1.58 13.50
N LYS A 81 9.69 0.63 12.87
CA LYS A 81 10.12 -0.78 12.75
C LYS A 81 10.11 -1.29 11.31
N PHE A 82 10.21 -0.39 10.33
CA PHE A 82 10.24 -0.79 8.92
C PHE A 82 11.57 -1.44 8.54
N GLY A 83 11.51 -2.40 7.60
CA GLY A 83 12.67 -2.95 6.92
C GLY A 83 13.16 -4.28 7.47
N VAL A 84 14.27 -4.74 6.89
CA VAL A 84 14.92 -6.02 7.22
C VAL A 84 15.44 -6.04 8.66
N ALA A 85 15.32 -7.18 9.34
CA ALA A 85 15.79 -7.37 10.71
C ALA A 85 17.31 -7.17 10.85
N ASP A 86 17.74 -6.74 12.03
CA ASP A 86 19.14 -6.40 12.28
C ASP A 86 20.05 -7.62 12.09
N GLY A 87 21.18 -7.44 11.42
CA GLY A 87 22.15 -8.50 11.14
C GLY A 87 21.83 -9.41 9.94
N GLN A 88 20.63 -9.33 9.35
CA GLN A 88 20.25 -10.14 8.19
C GLN A 88 20.96 -9.70 6.89
N LYS A 89 21.26 -8.41 6.74
CA LYS A 89 21.95 -7.82 5.58
C LYS A 89 22.99 -6.80 6.01
N THR A 90 24.13 -6.84 5.36
CA THR A 90 25.22 -5.87 5.53
C THR A 90 25.03 -4.67 4.59
N SER A 91 25.74 -3.57 4.84
CA SER A 91 25.79 -2.43 3.93
C SER A 91 26.29 -2.82 2.52
N GLN A 92 27.17 -3.82 2.44
CA GLN A 92 27.67 -4.34 1.16
C GLN A 92 26.58 -5.09 0.39
N ASP A 93 25.75 -5.88 1.07
CA ASP A 93 24.62 -6.56 0.43
C ASP A 93 23.62 -5.56 -0.17
N TRP A 94 23.33 -4.48 0.57
CA TRP A 94 22.46 -3.40 0.09
C TRP A 94 23.03 -2.70 -1.14
N GLU A 95 24.33 -2.43 -1.16
CA GLU A 95 24.98 -1.80 -2.29
C GLU A 95 25.00 -2.71 -3.53
N GLN A 96 25.28 -3.99 -3.32
CA GLN A 96 25.22 -5.00 -4.37
C GLN A 96 23.81 -5.15 -4.93
N PHE A 97 22.79 -5.14 -4.08
CA PHE A 97 21.38 -5.17 -4.49
C PHE A 97 21.01 -3.97 -5.35
N ARG A 98 21.34 -2.74 -4.91
CA ARG A 98 21.10 -1.52 -5.71
C ARG A 98 21.80 -1.60 -7.06
N THR A 99 23.07 -1.98 -7.07
CA THR A 99 23.88 -2.13 -8.28
C THR A 99 23.28 -3.16 -9.24
N ASN A 100 22.83 -4.30 -8.73
CA ASN A 100 22.22 -5.35 -9.56
C ASN A 100 20.85 -4.93 -10.09
N ARG A 101 20.04 -4.26 -9.28
CA ARG A 101 18.72 -3.76 -9.66
C ARG A 101 18.80 -2.74 -10.80
N ILE A 102 19.73 -1.77 -10.70
CA ILE A 102 19.81 -0.65 -11.66
C ILE A 102 20.17 -1.11 -13.08
N LYS A 103 20.80 -2.29 -13.24
CA LYS A 103 21.11 -2.88 -14.56
C LYS A 103 19.86 -3.11 -15.41
N PHE A 104 18.73 -3.38 -14.76
CA PHE A 104 17.45 -3.71 -15.40
C PHE A 104 16.47 -2.54 -15.45
N ILE A 105 16.81 -1.41 -14.83
CA ILE A 105 16.01 -0.19 -14.85
C ILE A 105 16.47 0.69 -16.02
N GLU A 106 15.52 1.15 -16.82
CA GLU A 106 15.72 2.11 -17.91
C GLU A 106 15.67 3.54 -17.38
N GLU A 107 14.62 3.85 -16.60
CA GLU A 107 14.39 5.19 -16.06
C GLU A 107 13.88 5.11 -14.61
N GLY A 108 14.38 6.00 -13.76
CA GLY A 108 13.88 6.16 -12.40
C GLY A 108 12.65 7.07 -12.37
N GLY A 109 11.67 6.75 -11.53
CA GLY A 109 10.46 7.52 -11.37
C GLY A 109 10.37 8.25 -10.02
N PRO A 110 9.22 8.88 -9.75
CA PRO A 110 8.97 9.54 -8.48
C PRO A 110 8.88 8.53 -7.32
N SER A 111 9.01 9.06 -6.10
CA SER A 111 8.73 8.31 -4.86
C SER A 111 7.76 9.07 -3.98
N TYR A 112 6.97 8.32 -3.22
CA TYR A 112 5.98 8.83 -2.29
C TYR A 112 6.02 7.99 -1.02
N SER A 113 5.60 8.57 0.10
CA SER A 113 5.42 7.84 1.36
C SER A 113 4.18 8.31 2.09
N GLY A 114 3.65 7.45 2.93
CA GLY A 114 2.43 7.75 3.66
C GLY A 114 2.04 6.66 4.64
N ARG A 115 0.78 6.69 5.05
CA ARG A 115 0.21 5.78 6.04
C ARG A 115 -0.85 4.88 5.42
N ILE A 116 -0.92 3.65 5.91
CA ILE A 116 -2.04 2.74 5.69
C ILE A 116 -2.94 2.88 6.91
N THR A 117 -4.09 3.50 6.73
CA THR A 117 -5.00 3.92 7.81
C THR A 117 -6.08 2.88 8.08
N LEU A 118 -6.58 2.21 7.03
CA LEU A 118 -7.58 1.15 7.15
C LEU A 118 -7.13 -0.07 6.34
N SER A 119 -7.45 -1.25 6.87
CA SER A 119 -7.35 -2.54 6.21
C SER A 119 -8.51 -3.40 6.66
N ASN A 120 -9.04 -4.24 5.76
CA ASN A 120 -10.02 -5.27 6.13
C ASN A 120 -9.37 -6.57 6.65
N GLY A 121 -8.06 -6.59 6.86
CA GLY A 121 -7.33 -7.71 7.46
C GLY A 121 -7.00 -8.86 6.50
N VAL A 122 -7.34 -8.73 5.21
CA VAL A 122 -6.92 -9.69 4.18
C VAL A 122 -5.50 -9.34 3.74
N ASP A 123 -4.59 -10.33 3.77
CA ASP A 123 -3.23 -10.18 3.24
C ASP A 123 -3.28 -9.74 1.77
N PRO A 124 -2.75 -8.56 1.42
CA PRO A 124 -2.78 -8.07 0.05
C PRO A 124 -2.19 -9.05 -0.95
N PHE A 125 -1.13 -9.80 -0.61
CA PHE A 125 -0.51 -10.73 -1.57
C PHE A 125 -1.33 -11.98 -1.85
N SER A 126 -2.24 -12.37 -0.96
CA SER A 126 -3.25 -13.39 -1.27
C SER A 126 -4.10 -13.00 -2.48
N LYS A 127 -4.08 -11.71 -2.87
CA LYS A 127 -4.67 -11.15 -4.08
C LYS A 127 -3.57 -10.75 -5.06
N GLY A 128 -3.68 -11.22 -6.30
CA GLY A 128 -2.67 -10.97 -7.34
C GLY A 128 -2.89 -9.70 -8.16
N TYR A 129 -4.06 -9.06 -8.03
CA TYR A 129 -4.48 -7.94 -8.86
C TYR A 129 -5.11 -6.84 -8.01
N PHE A 130 -4.64 -5.61 -8.17
CA PHE A 130 -5.19 -4.46 -7.44
C PHE A 130 -5.65 -3.37 -8.39
N GLN A 131 -6.72 -2.70 -8.02
CA GLN A 131 -7.09 -1.38 -8.53
C GLN A 131 -6.86 -0.33 -7.45
N LEU A 132 -6.19 0.74 -7.82
CA LEU A 132 -5.87 1.87 -6.96
C LEU A 132 -6.60 3.10 -7.45
N TYR A 133 -7.19 3.81 -6.49
CA TYR A 133 -7.78 5.13 -6.67
C TYR A 133 -6.96 6.11 -5.86
N GLU A 134 -6.55 7.22 -6.48
CA GLU A 134 -5.88 8.31 -5.79
C GLU A 134 -6.70 9.58 -5.93
N ALA A 135 -6.79 10.33 -4.83
CA ALA A 135 -7.68 11.46 -4.76
C ALA A 135 -7.15 12.56 -3.86
N LYS A 136 -7.59 13.78 -4.15
CA LYS A 136 -7.49 14.91 -3.24
C LYS A 136 -8.76 15.02 -2.41
N VAL A 137 -8.59 14.90 -1.10
CA VAL A 137 -9.69 14.85 -0.13
C VAL A 137 -9.69 16.15 0.67
N TYR A 138 -10.84 16.81 0.70
CA TYR A 138 -11.01 18.10 1.37
C TYR A 138 -11.57 17.95 2.79
N GLU A 139 -12.27 16.84 3.05
CA GLU A 139 -12.91 16.54 4.34
C GLU A 139 -12.50 15.14 4.83
N PRO A 140 -11.24 14.92 5.26
CA PRO A 140 -10.72 13.58 5.57
C PRO A 140 -11.53 12.82 6.62
N GLU A 141 -12.03 13.51 7.65
CA GLU A 141 -12.84 12.88 8.71
C GLU A 141 -14.13 12.26 8.15
N LYS A 142 -14.80 12.96 7.21
CA LYS A 142 -16.01 12.44 6.56
C LYS A 142 -15.68 11.27 5.64
N LEU A 143 -14.58 11.36 4.89
CA LEU A 143 -14.15 10.28 4.01
C LEU A 143 -13.82 9.03 4.82
N ILE A 144 -12.99 9.12 5.86
CA ILE A 144 -12.58 7.98 6.68
C ILE A 144 -13.82 7.30 7.29
N ALA A 145 -14.75 8.07 7.86
CA ALA A 145 -15.96 7.52 8.44
C ALA A 145 -16.83 6.79 7.40
N ALA A 146 -17.06 7.40 6.24
CA ALA A 146 -17.85 6.80 5.18
C ALA A 146 -17.16 5.58 4.54
N HIS A 147 -15.83 5.63 4.36
CA HIS A 147 -15.05 4.59 3.73
C HIS A 147 -14.92 3.35 4.61
N SER A 148 -14.69 3.52 5.92
CA SER A 148 -14.69 2.41 6.89
C SER A 148 -16.03 1.68 6.88
N LYS A 149 -17.14 2.44 6.97
CA LYS A 149 -18.50 1.86 6.91
C LYS A 149 -18.73 1.12 5.60
N ALA A 150 -18.29 1.68 4.47
CA ALA A 150 -18.47 1.05 3.17
C ALA A 150 -17.62 -0.22 3.01
N MET A 151 -16.39 -0.26 3.52
CA MET A 151 -15.58 -1.48 3.55
C MET A 151 -16.27 -2.61 4.33
N GLU A 152 -16.92 -2.29 5.44
CA GLU A 152 -17.58 -3.27 6.31
C GLU A 152 -18.96 -3.71 5.78
N GLU A 153 -19.77 -2.78 5.28
CA GLU A 153 -21.18 -3.03 5.00
C GLU A 153 -21.52 -3.09 3.51
N VAL A 154 -20.67 -2.52 2.64
CA VAL A 154 -21.00 -2.30 1.22
C VAL A 154 -20.14 -3.15 0.30
N TRP A 155 -18.84 -3.19 0.56
CA TRP A 155 -17.84 -3.77 -0.33
C TRP A 155 -17.35 -5.14 0.10
N ASP A 156 -17.80 -5.68 1.24
CA ASP A 156 -17.42 -7.03 1.65
C ASP A 156 -17.85 -8.07 0.59
N TYR A 157 -16.86 -8.74 0.00
CA TYR A 157 -17.04 -9.67 -1.11
C TYR A 157 -15.85 -10.63 -1.24
N GLU A 158 -16.13 -11.94 -1.18
CA GLU A 158 -15.22 -13.04 -1.55
C GLU A 158 -13.78 -12.95 -0.98
N GLY A 159 -13.65 -12.43 0.24
CA GLY A 159 -12.36 -12.27 0.90
C GLY A 159 -11.38 -11.37 0.13
N ASN A 160 -11.89 -10.41 -0.65
CA ASN A 160 -11.08 -9.43 -1.36
C ASN A 160 -10.35 -8.50 -0.39
N ALA A 161 -9.17 -8.02 -0.79
CA ALA A 161 -8.37 -7.13 0.03
C ALA A 161 -8.79 -5.68 -0.17
N MET A 162 -8.87 -4.91 0.91
CA MET A 162 -9.15 -3.48 0.87
C MET A 162 -8.18 -2.73 1.76
N LEU A 163 -7.54 -1.72 1.21
CA LEU A 163 -6.64 -0.81 1.93
C LEU A 163 -7.03 0.63 1.67
N PHE A 164 -6.89 1.48 2.67
CA PHE A 164 -7.09 2.92 2.54
C PHE A 164 -6.04 3.66 3.35
N GLY A 165 -5.58 4.81 2.84
CA GLY A 165 -4.51 5.54 3.50
C GLY A 165 -4.27 6.94 2.96
N THR A 166 -3.18 7.54 3.45
CA THR A 166 -2.77 8.91 3.11
C THR A 166 -1.43 8.92 2.40
N TYR A 167 -1.20 9.97 1.61
CA TYR A 167 0.14 10.39 1.19
C TYR A 167 0.61 11.52 2.09
N ASP A 168 1.73 11.33 2.78
CA ASP A 168 2.27 12.31 3.74
C ASP A 168 3.59 12.95 3.24
N VAL A 169 4.35 12.26 2.39
CA VAL A 169 5.59 12.77 1.78
C VAL A 169 5.56 12.52 0.28
N GLY A 170 5.59 13.59 -0.50
CA GLY A 170 5.33 13.54 -1.93
C GLY A 170 3.86 13.26 -2.22
N THR A 171 3.27 13.99 -3.16
CA THR A 171 1.85 13.87 -3.49
C THR A 171 1.68 13.52 -4.97
N PRO A 172 1.41 12.24 -5.33
CA PRO A 172 1.27 11.84 -6.74
C PRO A 172 0.11 12.61 -7.37
N GLY A 173 0.40 13.43 -8.38
CA GLY A 173 -0.62 14.29 -9.01
C GLY A 173 -1.35 15.24 -8.05
N GLY A 174 -0.80 15.50 -6.85
CA GLY A 174 -1.47 16.27 -5.80
C GLY A 174 -2.46 15.47 -4.92
N ALA A 175 -2.48 14.14 -5.04
CA ALA A 175 -3.29 13.27 -4.20
C ALA A 175 -2.86 13.35 -2.73
N THR A 176 -3.86 13.32 -1.84
CA THR A 176 -3.66 13.27 -0.39
C THR A 176 -4.02 11.90 0.18
N HIS A 177 -4.80 11.10 -0.54
CA HIS A 177 -5.28 9.79 -0.11
C HIS A 177 -5.25 8.78 -1.25
N PHE A 178 -5.20 7.51 -0.88
CA PHE A 178 -5.39 6.38 -1.79
C PHE A 178 -6.38 5.36 -1.22
N ALA A 179 -7.04 4.61 -2.10
CA ALA A 179 -7.78 3.40 -1.79
C ALA A 179 -7.34 2.30 -2.75
N ALA A 180 -7.05 1.10 -2.24
CA ALA A 180 -6.63 -0.05 -3.02
C ALA A 180 -7.59 -1.22 -2.81
N PHE A 181 -8.06 -1.80 -3.90
CA PHE A 181 -9.02 -2.90 -3.94
C PHE A 181 -8.37 -4.09 -4.65
N GLY A 182 -8.13 -5.16 -3.89
CA GLY A 182 -7.43 -6.37 -4.33
C GLY A 182 -8.38 -7.52 -4.60
N ALA A 183 -8.22 -8.16 -5.75
CA ALA A 183 -8.93 -9.36 -6.16
C ALA A 183 -7.95 -10.37 -6.78
N ASP A 184 -8.41 -11.60 -7.03
CA ASP A 184 -7.54 -12.65 -7.58
C ASP A 184 -7.04 -12.30 -8.99
N ASN A 185 -7.89 -11.65 -9.79
CA ASN A 185 -7.62 -11.20 -11.14
C ASN A 185 -8.61 -10.10 -11.56
N LEU A 186 -8.49 -9.61 -12.81
CA LEU A 186 -9.39 -8.58 -13.35
C LEU A 186 -10.85 -9.03 -13.40
N GLU A 187 -11.13 -10.28 -13.77
CA GLU A 187 -12.49 -10.79 -13.87
C GLU A 187 -13.16 -10.79 -12.50
N SER A 188 -12.49 -11.29 -11.45
CA SER A 188 -12.97 -11.22 -10.07
C SER A 188 -13.21 -9.78 -9.61
N LEU A 189 -12.32 -8.83 -9.96
CA LEU A 189 -12.53 -7.42 -9.65
C LEU A 189 -13.76 -6.84 -10.36
N MET A 190 -14.01 -7.21 -11.61
CA MET A 190 -15.19 -6.75 -12.36
C MET A 190 -16.48 -7.36 -11.82
N LEU A 191 -16.46 -8.65 -11.47
CA LEU A 191 -17.59 -9.33 -10.82
C LEU A 191 -17.94 -8.67 -9.48
N TRP A 192 -16.93 -8.28 -8.70
CA TRP A 192 -17.15 -7.54 -7.45
C TRP A 192 -17.89 -6.22 -7.68
N LYS A 193 -17.53 -5.45 -8.71
CA LYS A 193 -18.25 -4.20 -9.05
C LYS A 193 -19.70 -4.47 -9.43
N VAL A 194 -19.93 -5.47 -10.29
CA VAL A 194 -21.29 -5.89 -10.68
C VAL A 194 -22.09 -6.35 -9.46
N TYR A 195 -21.47 -7.07 -8.53
CA TYR A 195 -22.10 -7.50 -7.28
C TYR A 195 -22.54 -6.31 -6.43
N ILE A 196 -21.67 -5.30 -6.24
CA ILE A 196 -22.02 -4.08 -5.50
C ILE A 196 -23.18 -3.35 -6.18
N GLU A 197 -23.16 -3.20 -7.49
CA GLU A 197 -24.23 -2.54 -8.24
C GLU A 197 -25.59 -3.24 -8.09
N GLN A 198 -25.59 -4.57 -8.17
CA GLN A 198 -26.81 -5.38 -8.10
C GLN A 198 -27.36 -5.52 -6.69
N ASN A 199 -26.48 -5.65 -5.68
CA ASN A 199 -26.87 -6.04 -4.33
C ASN A 199 -26.78 -4.89 -3.32
N ASN A 200 -25.95 -3.88 -3.58
CA ASN A 200 -25.66 -2.82 -2.61
C ASN A 200 -25.55 -1.41 -3.22
N SER A 201 -26.27 -1.15 -4.32
CA SER A 201 -26.31 0.18 -4.96
C SER A 201 -26.77 1.31 -4.01
N LYS A 202 -27.64 1.00 -3.04
CA LYS A 202 -28.07 1.97 -2.03
C LYS A 202 -26.94 2.32 -1.06
N GLY A 203 -26.21 1.33 -0.55
CA GLY A 203 -25.04 1.55 0.30
C GLY A 203 -23.94 2.30 -0.45
N GLN A 204 -23.74 1.98 -1.73
CA GLN A 204 -22.82 2.72 -2.60
C GLN A 204 -23.22 4.20 -2.75
N ALA A 205 -24.51 4.48 -2.97
CA ALA A 205 -25.01 5.84 -3.06
C ALA A 205 -24.87 6.60 -1.73
N GLU A 206 -25.09 5.92 -0.60
CA GLU A 206 -24.89 6.49 0.74
C GLU A 206 -23.41 6.85 0.98
N TYR A 207 -22.47 5.99 0.58
CA TYR A 207 -21.04 6.29 0.63
C TYR A 207 -20.72 7.58 -0.12
N PHE A 208 -21.14 7.70 -1.39
CA PHE A 208 -20.86 8.90 -2.19
C PHE A 208 -21.50 10.17 -1.62
N LYS A 209 -22.67 10.06 -1.00
CA LYS A 209 -23.35 11.18 -0.33
C LYS A 209 -22.61 11.64 0.93
N ASN A 210 -22.05 10.71 1.70
CA ASN A 210 -21.53 10.98 3.04
C ASN A 210 -20.00 11.20 3.08
N ARG A 211 -19.26 10.76 2.06
CA ARG A 211 -17.77 10.81 2.02
C ARG A 211 -17.16 12.22 2.00
N GLY A 212 -17.97 13.26 1.91
CA GLY A 212 -17.51 14.65 1.75
C GLY A 212 -16.96 14.93 0.35
N LYS A 213 -16.38 16.12 0.16
CA LYS A 213 -15.81 16.52 -1.12
C LYS A 213 -14.49 15.78 -1.41
N VAL A 214 -14.46 15.12 -2.56
CA VAL A 214 -13.29 14.42 -3.10
C VAL A 214 -13.12 14.78 -4.58
N GLU A 215 -11.89 15.02 -4.98
CA GLU A 215 -11.47 15.18 -6.38
C GLU A 215 -10.64 13.96 -6.77
N GLU A 216 -11.16 13.17 -7.70
CA GLU A 216 -10.53 11.94 -8.21
C GLU A 216 -9.45 12.33 -9.22
N LEU A 217 -8.24 11.81 -9.03
CA LEU A 217 -7.07 12.25 -9.79
C LEU A 217 -6.58 11.18 -10.77
N THR A 218 -6.46 9.94 -10.30
CA THR A 218 -6.03 8.80 -11.14
C THR A 218 -6.69 7.52 -10.65
N ASN A 219 -6.86 6.59 -11.59
CA ASN A 219 -7.38 5.27 -11.34
C ASN A 219 -6.63 4.28 -12.25
N TYR A 220 -5.86 3.39 -11.63
CA TYR A 220 -5.05 2.41 -12.34
C TYR A 220 -5.08 1.07 -11.64
N SER A 221 -4.57 0.06 -12.32
CA SER A 221 -4.45 -1.29 -11.80
C SER A 221 -3.06 -1.83 -11.97
N LEU A 222 -2.71 -2.78 -11.13
CA LEU A 222 -1.41 -3.41 -11.07
C LEU A 222 -1.51 -4.88 -10.68
N ARG A 223 -0.38 -5.57 -10.79
CA ARG A 223 -0.20 -6.92 -10.26
C ARG A 223 0.98 -6.93 -9.30
N ILE A 224 0.85 -7.68 -8.21
CA ILE A 224 1.99 -7.98 -7.35
C ILE A 224 2.75 -9.14 -7.99
N LEU A 225 4.01 -8.90 -8.36
CA LEU A 225 4.90 -9.90 -8.97
C LEU A 225 5.58 -10.76 -7.90
N LYS A 226 6.03 -10.11 -6.83
CA LYS A 226 6.76 -10.73 -5.71
C LYS A 226 6.38 -10.05 -4.39
N GLN A 227 6.37 -10.85 -3.33
CA GLN A 227 6.27 -10.39 -1.93
C GLN A 227 7.42 -10.96 -1.12
N TYR A 228 7.92 -10.16 -0.20
CA TYR A 228 8.82 -10.58 0.87
C TYR A 228 8.36 -9.95 2.17
N GLY A 229 8.45 -10.67 3.29
CA GLY A 229 7.81 -10.26 4.54
C GLY A 229 6.30 -10.48 4.51
N GLY A 230 5.56 -9.78 5.36
CA GLY A 230 4.10 -9.96 5.50
C GLY A 230 3.40 -8.70 5.98
N PHE A 231 2.10 -8.62 5.69
CA PHE A 231 1.21 -7.52 6.08
C PHE A 231 0.65 -7.69 7.49
#